data_AF-A0A402DIC0-F1
#
_entry.id   AF-A0A402DIC0-F1
#
_cell.length_a   1.000
_cell.length_b   1.000
_cell.length_c   1.000
_cell.angle_alpha   90.00
_cell.angle_beta   90.00
_cell.angle_gamma   90.00
#
_symmetry.space_group_name_H-M   'P 1'
#
loop_
_entity.id
_entity.type
_entity.pdbx_description
1 polymer ?
#
loop_
_entity_poly.entity_id
_entity_poly.type
_entity_poly.pdbx_seq_one_letter_code
_entity_poly.pdbx_strand_id
1 'polypeptide(L)'
;MSKVISFSISDRYLSQIKALYPNLTENLAAKQFLIDQLDASLDARLDNSLDDKLRILIENSLDAKLDDKLDAMEKSVATRSLREIEDLGNKLSHWVSGFDDQIKNIDQEMKDRLIAIDDQIKAIEARLDENLDTNLDTNLDDSLDSSLYESYSEIFNDRPDESLDDSLDTKLDDSLDKEPVTLEEIILRKKAIREEWQTLKEILGQGRKDLPKSIEGLRKKAIREGWPRRDRENRKEYQIPVAK
;
A
#
# COMPACT_ATOMS: atom_id res chain seq x y z
N MET A 1 59.70 120.59 -25.96
CA MET A 1 60.38 120.37 -24.67
C MET A 1 59.84 121.37 -23.66
N SER A 2 58.86 120.99 -22.84
CA SER A 2 58.33 121.87 -21.77
C SER A 2 59.09 121.56 -20.49
N LYS A 3 59.87 122.52 -19.98
CA LYS A 3 60.58 122.41 -18.70
C LYS A 3 59.52 122.47 -17.58
N VAL A 4 59.27 121.34 -16.94
CA VAL A 4 58.56 121.31 -15.66
C VAL A 4 59.49 121.94 -14.62
N ILE A 5 59.18 123.16 -14.18
CA ILE A 5 59.87 123.82 -13.08
C ILE A 5 59.26 123.27 -11.80
N SER A 6 59.91 122.28 -11.19
CA SER A 6 59.58 121.84 -9.83
C SER A 6 60.20 122.82 -8.84
N PHE A 7 59.37 123.62 -8.18
CA PHE A 7 59.81 124.43 -7.04
C PHE A 7 59.82 123.54 -5.79
N SER A 8 61.01 123.15 -5.34
CA SER A 8 61.19 122.65 -3.98
C SER A 8 61.24 123.85 -3.04
N ILE A 9 60.21 124.02 -2.22
CA ILE A 9 60.23 125.01 -1.14
C ILE A 9 61.18 124.46 -0.07
N SER A 10 62.32 125.13 0.12
CA SER A 10 63.26 124.79 1.19
C SER A 10 62.58 124.94 2.56
N ASP A 11 62.84 124.02 3.50
CA ASP A 11 62.26 124.01 4.86
C ASP A 11 62.37 125.36 5.58
N ARG A 12 63.35 126.19 5.22
CA ARG A 12 63.53 127.55 5.75
C ARG A 12 62.42 128.51 5.32
N TYR A 13 61.95 128.42 4.07
CA TYR A 13 60.83 129.22 3.54
C TYR A 13 59.48 128.72 4.08
N LEU A 14 59.32 127.41 4.21
CA LEU A 14 58.18 126.80 4.90
C LEU A 14 58.09 127.29 6.36
N SER A 15 59.22 127.36 7.06
CA SER A 15 59.30 127.88 8.43
C SER A 15 58.97 129.38 8.51
N GLN A 16 59.42 130.20 7.54
CA GLN A 16 59.04 131.62 7.46
C GLN A 16 57.55 131.83 7.18
N ILE A 17 56.96 131.04 6.28
CA ILE A 17 55.52 131.11 6.00
C ILE A 17 54.70 130.74 7.25
N LYS A 18 55.12 129.69 7.97
CA LYS A 18 54.50 129.30 9.26
C LYS A 18 54.61 130.41 10.31
N ALA A 19 55.73 131.13 10.35
CA ALA A 19 55.95 132.24 11.29
C ALA A 19 55.15 133.51 10.93
N LEU A 20 54.94 133.79 9.64
CA LEU A 20 54.17 134.94 9.16
C LEU A 20 52.65 134.73 9.26
N TYR A 21 52.19 133.47 9.20
CA TYR A 21 50.76 133.12 9.24
C TYR A 21 50.47 131.96 10.23
N PRO A 22 50.72 132.15 11.54
CA PRO A 22 50.55 131.12 12.55
C PRO A 22 49.09 130.63 12.62
N ASN A 23 48.11 131.55 12.56
CA ASN A 23 46.68 131.22 12.60
C ASN A 23 46.24 130.32 11.44
N LEU A 24 46.82 130.48 10.25
CA LEU A 24 46.50 129.64 9.09
C LEU A 24 47.05 128.22 9.26
N THR A 25 48.25 128.10 9.84
CA THR A 25 48.90 126.81 10.12
C THR A 25 48.16 126.05 11.22
N GLU A 26 47.75 126.74 12.29
CA GLU A 26 46.93 126.18 13.36
C GLU A 26 45.55 125.75 12.86
N ASN A 27 44.91 126.53 11.99
CA ASN A 27 43.62 126.17 11.40
C ASN A 27 43.73 124.91 10.52
N LEU A 28 44.82 124.77 9.75
CA LEU A 28 45.06 123.58 8.93
C LEU A 28 45.31 122.34 9.80
N ALA A 29 46.11 122.47 10.86
CA ALA A 29 46.36 121.39 11.81
C ALA A 29 45.09 120.98 12.57
N ALA A 30 44.27 121.96 12.98
CA ALA A 30 42.98 121.71 13.62
C ALA A 30 42.00 121.00 12.68
N LYS A 31 41.98 121.35 11.39
CA LYS A 31 41.18 120.63 10.38
C LYS A 31 41.64 119.18 10.22
N GLN A 32 42.95 118.93 10.14
CA GLN A 32 43.45 117.56 10.04
C GLN A 32 43.11 116.73 11.28
N PHE A 33 43.26 117.31 12.47
CA PHE A 33 42.88 116.65 13.72
C PHE A 33 41.39 116.28 13.76
N LEU A 34 40.52 117.18 13.31
CA LEU A 34 39.08 116.91 13.23
C LEU A 34 38.75 115.81 12.20
N ILE A 35 39.47 115.77 11.08
CA ILE A 35 39.32 114.71 10.06
C ILE A 35 39.73 113.37 10.66
N ASP A 36 40.92 113.27 11.25
CA ASP A 36 41.42 112.02 11.83
C ASP A 36 40.49 111.50 12.96
N GLN A 37 39.94 112.41 13.77
CA GLN A 37 38.99 112.05 14.81
C GLN A 37 37.64 111.59 14.24
N LEU A 38 37.14 112.27 13.19
CA LEU A 38 35.92 111.86 12.51
C LEU A 38 36.09 110.50 11.84
N ASP A 39 37.17 110.29 11.09
CA ASP A 39 37.48 109.03 10.40
C ASP A 39 37.59 107.88 11.41
N ALA A 40 38.41 108.04 12.47
CA ALA A 40 38.53 107.00 13.50
C ALA A 40 37.19 106.71 14.21
N SER A 41 36.36 107.73 14.42
CA SER A 41 35.05 107.55 15.05
C SER A 41 34.02 106.90 14.11
N LEU A 42 34.11 107.18 12.81
CA LEU A 42 33.28 106.58 11.77
C LEU A 42 33.64 105.12 11.59
N ASP A 43 34.93 104.82 11.45
CA ASP A 43 35.45 103.45 11.31
C ASP A 43 35.05 102.61 12.52
N ALA A 44 35.33 103.06 13.75
CA ALA A 44 34.99 102.30 14.94
C ALA A 44 33.47 102.08 15.13
N ARG A 45 32.63 103.02 14.67
CA ARG A 45 31.17 102.88 14.73
C ARG A 45 30.64 101.98 13.62
N LEU A 46 31.19 102.09 12.42
CA LEU A 46 30.83 101.25 11.28
C LEU A 46 31.21 99.80 11.60
N ASP A 47 32.47 99.54 11.97
CA ASP A 47 32.95 98.20 12.27
C ASP A 47 32.10 97.55 13.36
N ASN A 48 32.01 98.14 14.55
CA ASN A 48 31.34 97.46 15.66
C ASN A 48 29.81 97.46 15.54
N SER A 49 29.19 98.61 15.24
CA SER A 49 27.71 98.65 15.25
C SER A 49 27.09 98.00 14.02
N LEU A 50 27.76 98.03 12.86
CA LEU A 50 27.22 97.39 11.67
C LEU A 50 27.47 95.88 11.73
N ASP A 51 28.66 95.44 12.16
CA ASP A 51 28.94 94.01 12.29
C ASP A 51 28.03 93.34 13.31
N ASP A 52 27.84 93.93 14.49
CA ASP A 52 26.95 93.36 15.50
C ASP A 52 25.51 93.25 14.99
N LYS A 53 25.01 94.27 14.28
CA LYS A 53 23.66 94.26 13.71
C LYS A 53 23.51 93.24 12.58
N LEU A 54 24.49 93.17 11.68
CA LEU A 54 24.50 92.20 10.59
C LEU A 54 24.58 90.79 11.14
N ARG A 55 25.47 90.55 12.12
CA ARG A 55 25.62 89.27 12.79
C ARG A 55 24.32 88.82 13.45
N ILE A 56 23.69 89.66 14.27
CA ILE A 56 22.42 89.34 14.95
C ILE A 56 21.30 89.07 13.94
N LEU A 57 21.19 89.86 12.87
CA LEU A 57 20.16 89.66 11.85
C LEU A 57 20.37 88.36 11.06
N ILE A 58 21.64 88.06 10.73
CA ILE A 58 22.01 86.84 10.01
C ILE A 58 21.79 85.61 10.89
N GLU A 59 22.30 85.61 12.13
CA GLU A 59 22.13 84.51 13.09
C GLU A 59 20.62 84.23 13.28
N ASN A 60 19.83 85.23 13.68
CA ASN A 60 18.40 85.03 13.91
C ASN A 60 17.62 84.59 12.65
N SER A 61 17.92 85.16 11.48
CA SER A 61 17.22 84.77 10.25
C SER A 61 17.65 83.40 9.74
N LEU A 62 18.91 83.00 9.94
CA LEU A 62 19.39 81.69 9.52
C LEU A 62 18.89 80.62 10.47
N ASP A 63 18.98 80.84 11.78
CA ASP A 63 18.53 79.90 12.79
C ASP A 63 17.05 79.59 12.60
N ALA A 64 16.17 80.60 12.55
CA ALA A 64 14.74 80.38 12.34
C ALA A 64 14.42 79.63 11.04
N LYS A 65 15.10 79.96 9.93
CA LYS A 65 14.88 79.29 8.65
C LYS A 65 15.42 77.86 8.62
N LEU A 66 16.51 77.59 9.32
CA LEU A 66 17.09 76.26 9.42
C LEU A 66 16.24 75.38 10.31
N ASP A 67 15.77 75.89 11.45
CA ASP A 67 14.88 75.20 12.37
C ASP A 67 13.57 74.82 11.67
N ASP A 68 12.90 75.77 11.00
CA ASP A 68 11.67 75.50 10.26
C ASP A 68 11.86 74.42 9.18
N LYS A 69 13.01 74.45 8.48
CA LYS A 69 13.33 73.46 7.44
C LYS A 69 13.65 72.10 8.03
N LEU A 70 14.38 72.05 9.14
CA LEU A 70 14.72 70.81 9.85
C LEU A 70 13.45 70.15 10.38
N ASP A 71 12.57 70.92 11.03
CA ASP A 71 11.28 70.44 11.52
C ASP A 71 10.39 69.89 10.39
N ALA A 72 10.33 70.61 9.27
CA ALA A 72 9.56 70.17 8.10
C ALA A 72 10.15 68.88 7.50
N MET A 73 11.48 68.80 7.40
CA MET A 73 12.17 67.63 6.89
C MET A 73 11.98 66.43 7.81
N GLU A 74 12.14 66.59 9.13
CA GLU A 74 11.93 65.56 10.13
C GLU A 74 10.51 64.98 10.05
N LYS A 75 9.49 65.85 10.01
CA LYS A 75 8.09 65.43 9.83
C LYS A 75 7.88 64.68 8.52
N SER A 76 8.49 65.14 7.43
CA SER A 76 8.36 64.49 6.11
C SER A 76 9.00 63.10 6.09
N VAL A 77 10.16 62.94 6.74
CA VAL A 77 10.88 61.68 6.83
C VAL A 77 10.11 60.73 7.74
N ALA A 78 9.68 61.18 8.93
CA ALA A 78 8.91 60.36 9.85
C ALA A 78 7.60 59.84 9.22
N THR A 79 6.84 60.71 8.55
CA THR A 79 5.60 60.31 7.87
C THR A 79 5.85 59.33 6.72
N ARG A 80 6.93 59.52 5.95
CA ARG A 80 7.32 58.59 4.90
C ARG A 80 7.72 57.22 5.46
N SER A 81 8.56 57.20 6.51
CA SER A 81 9.01 55.96 7.13
C SER A 81 7.85 55.18 7.75
N LEU A 82 6.90 55.85 8.40
CA LEU A 82 5.69 55.20 8.93
C LEU A 82 4.87 54.52 7.83
N ARG A 83 4.70 55.19 6.69
CA ARG A 83 3.97 54.63 5.54
C ARG A 83 4.69 53.44 4.92
N GLU A 84 6.01 53.49 4.81
CA GLU A 84 6.81 52.38 4.30
C GLU A 84 6.73 51.15 5.23
N ILE A 85 6.75 51.38 6.55
CA ILE A 85 6.57 50.31 7.55
C ILE A 85 5.17 49.69 7.44
N GLU A 86 4.13 50.51 7.29
CA GLU A 86 2.75 50.05 7.11
C GLU A 86 2.59 49.20 5.83
N ASP A 87 3.13 49.67 4.71
CA ASP A 87 3.12 48.93 3.44
C ASP A 87 3.86 47.60 3.54
N LEU A 88 4.99 47.56 4.26
CA LEU A 88 5.72 46.32 4.53
C LEU A 88 4.92 45.37 5.44
N GLY A 89 4.26 45.90 6.46
CA GLY A 89 3.37 45.13 7.34
C GLY A 89 2.20 44.51 6.56
N ASN A 90 1.59 45.27 5.66
CA ASN A 90 0.51 44.79 4.80
C ASN A 90 0.98 43.70 3.84
N LYS A 91 2.15 43.85 3.22
CA LYS A 91 2.76 42.81 2.38
C LYS A 91 3.06 41.55 3.16
N LEU A 92 3.61 41.67 4.36
CA LEU A 92 3.91 40.54 5.22
C LEU A 92 2.62 39.81 5.63
N SER A 93 1.58 40.53 6.01
CA SER A 93 0.26 39.98 6.34
C SER A 93 -0.33 39.19 5.17
N HIS A 94 -0.25 39.74 3.95
CA HIS A 94 -0.71 39.05 2.75
C HIS A 94 0.07 37.75 2.48
N TRP A 95 1.39 37.77 2.66
CA TRP A 95 2.23 36.58 2.52
C TRP A 95 1.89 35.51 3.56
N VAL A 96 1.71 35.90 4.82
CA VAL A 96 1.32 34.99 5.90
C VAL A 96 -0.03 34.35 5.61
N SER A 97 -1.03 35.13 5.18
CA SER A 97 -2.33 34.60 4.74
C SER A 97 -2.19 33.61 3.58
N GLY A 98 -1.33 33.91 2.60
CA GLY A 98 -1.05 33.01 1.49
C GLY A 98 -0.44 31.68 1.93
N PHE A 99 0.48 31.70 2.90
CA PHE A 99 1.03 30.48 3.48
C PHE A 99 0.00 29.69 4.28
N ASP A 100 -0.86 30.35 5.06
CA ASP A 100 -1.94 29.69 5.80
C ASP A 100 -2.89 28.93 4.86
N ASP A 101 -3.23 29.54 3.73
CA ASP A 101 -4.09 28.90 2.72
C ASP A 101 -3.40 27.72 2.03
N GLN A 102 -2.09 27.84 1.74
CA GLN A 102 -1.29 26.71 1.24
C GLN A 102 -1.24 25.55 2.23
N ILE A 103 -1.03 25.83 3.52
CA ILE A 103 -1.00 24.81 4.57
C ILE A 103 -2.35 24.10 4.67
N LYS A 104 -3.46 24.83 4.65
CA LYS A 104 -4.81 24.22 4.66
C LYS A 104 -5.04 23.33 3.45
N ASN A 105 -4.58 23.75 2.27
CA ASN A 105 -4.71 22.94 1.06
C ASN A 105 -3.91 21.63 1.17
N ILE A 106 -2.67 21.71 1.64
CA ILE A 106 -1.83 20.53 1.88
C ILE A 106 -2.47 19.59 2.91
N ASP A 107 -3.02 20.12 4.00
CA ASP A 107 -3.71 19.32 5.02
C ASP A 107 -4.92 18.58 4.43
N GLN A 108 -5.71 19.25 3.58
CA GLN A 108 -6.84 18.62 2.91
C GLN A 108 -6.39 17.55 1.91
N GLU A 109 -5.38 17.83 1.09
CA GLU A 109 -4.83 16.85 0.14
C GLU A 109 -4.30 15.62 0.88
N MET A 110 -3.61 15.80 2.01
CA MET A 110 -3.13 14.69 2.83
C MET A 110 -4.27 13.86 3.42
N LYS A 111 -5.36 14.49 3.87
CA LYS A 111 -6.56 13.77 4.34
C LYS A 111 -7.20 12.95 3.23
N ASP A 112 -7.34 13.51 2.05
CA ASP A 112 -7.94 12.83 0.90
C ASP A 112 -7.06 11.64 0.46
N ARG A 113 -5.74 11.81 0.45
CA ARG A 113 -4.79 10.72 0.19
C ARG A 113 -4.85 9.61 1.24
N LEU A 114 -5.02 9.95 2.52
CA LEU A 114 -5.17 8.96 3.60
C LEU A 114 -6.44 8.13 3.41
N ILE A 115 -7.56 8.76 3.06
CA ILE A 115 -8.82 8.06 2.74
C ILE A 115 -8.62 7.12 1.55
N ALA A 116 -7.99 7.59 0.48
CA ALA A 116 -7.72 6.78 -0.70
C ALA A 116 -6.84 5.55 -0.39
N ILE A 117 -5.83 5.71 0.48
CA ILE A 117 -4.99 4.60 0.94
C ILE A 117 -5.79 3.60 1.77
N ASP A 118 -6.66 4.07 2.66
CA ASP A 118 -7.54 3.20 3.47
C ASP A 118 -8.48 2.36 2.58
N ASP A 119 -9.07 2.99 1.55
CA ASP A 119 -9.90 2.28 0.58
C ASP A 119 -9.09 1.26 -0.25
N GLN A 120 -7.85 1.58 -0.61
CA GLN A 120 -6.95 0.64 -1.28
C GLN A 120 -6.59 -0.54 -0.38
N ILE A 121 -6.33 -0.32 0.90
CA ILE A 121 -6.06 -1.38 1.87
C ILE A 121 -7.28 -2.31 1.97
N LYS A 122 -8.48 -1.77 2.16
CA LYS A 122 -9.72 -2.56 2.20
C LYS A 122 -9.93 -3.39 0.94
N ALA A 123 -9.65 -2.81 -0.23
CA ALA A 123 -9.75 -3.52 -1.50
C ALA A 123 -8.73 -4.65 -1.61
N ILE A 124 -7.51 -4.47 -1.09
CA ILE A 124 -6.48 -5.51 -1.04
C ILE A 124 -6.90 -6.62 -0.08
N GLU A 125 -7.40 -6.28 1.11
CA GLU A 125 -7.91 -7.23 2.10
C GLU A 125 -9.01 -8.10 1.50
N ALA A 126 -10.02 -7.48 0.88
CA ALA A 126 -11.12 -8.22 0.24
C ALA A 126 -10.62 -9.18 -0.86
N ARG A 127 -9.64 -8.74 -1.67
CA ARG A 127 -9.05 -9.59 -2.73
C ARG A 127 -8.20 -10.72 -2.17
N LEU A 128 -7.53 -10.51 -1.04
CA LEU A 128 -6.79 -11.55 -0.34
C LEU A 128 -7.74 -12.58 0.25
N ASP A 129 -8.78 -12.15 0.93
CA ASP A 129 -9.81 -13.03 1.49
C ASP A 129 -10.47 -13.86 0.38
N GLU A 130 -10.92 -13.22 -0.71
CA GLU A 130 -11.54 -13.93 -1.83
C GLU A 130 -10.57 -14.93 -2.49
N ASN A 131 -9.31 -14.55 -2.72
CA ASN A 131 -8.33 -15.47 -3.30
C ASN A 131 -7.98 -16.62 -2.38
N LEU A 132 -7.89 -16.38 -1.06
CA LEU A 132 -7.62 -17.43 -0.09
C LEU A 132 -8.79 -18.39 -0.04
N ASP A 133 -10.02 -17.90 0.12
CA ASP A 133 -11.22 -18.74 0.22
C ASP A 133 -11.40 -19.58 -1.06
N THR A 134 -11.43 -18.92 -2.22
CA THR A 134 -11.74 -19.60 -3.49
C THR A 134 -10.61 -20.50 -3.98
N ASN A 135 -9.35 -20.04 -3.99
CA ASN A 135 -8.26 -20.87 -4.50
C ASN A 135 -7.87 -21.96 -3.51
N LEU A 136 -7.93 -21.73 -2.19
CA LEU A 136 -7.63 -22.82 -1.27
C LEU A 136 -8.71 -23.88 -1.38
N ASP A 137 -10.00 -23.53 -1.29
CA ASP A 137 -11.05 -24.54 -1.37
C ASP A 137 -11.00 -25.33 -2.67
N THR A 138 -10.96 -24.64 -3.83
CA THR A 138 -10.99 -25.34 -5.12
C THR A 138 -9.76 -26.21 -5.35
N ASN A 139 -8.55 -25.71 -5.08
CA ASN A 139 -7.34 -26.50 -5.31
C ASN A 139 -7.17 -27.62 -4.27
N LEU A 140 -7.61 -27.43 -3.02
CA LEU A 140 -7.62 -28.50 -2.03
C LEU A 140 -8.62 -29.58 -2.42
N ASP A 141 -9.86 -29.21 -2.76
CA ASP A 141 -10.91 -30.16 -3.13
C ASP A 141 -10.50 -30.98 -4.36
N ASP A 142 -10.08 -30.32 -5.44
CA ASP A 142 -9.69 -31.01 -6.68
C ASP A 142 -8.47 -31.93 -6.48
N SER A 143 -7.47 -31.49 -5.70
CA SER A 143 -6.26 -32.30 -5.46
C SER A 143 -6.51 -33.46 -4.51
N LEU A 144 -7.34 -33.26 -3.48
CA LEU A 144 -7.71 -34.30 -2.54
C LEU A 144 -8.61 -35.34 -3.23
N ASP A 145 -9.63 -34.91 -3.97
CA ASP A 145 -10.51 -35.81 -4.70
C ASP A 145 -9.74 -36.64 -5.72
N SER A 146 -8.86 -36.00 -6.50
CA SER A 146 -8.06 -36.71 -7.51
C SER A 146 -7.10 -37.72 -6.87
N SER A 147 -6.38 -37.32 -5.81
CA SER A 147 -5.41 -38.20 -5.14
C SER A 147 -6.08 -39.33 -4.35
N LEU A 148 -7.23 -39.06 -3.72
CA LEU A 148 -8.03 -40.08 -3.05
C LEU A 148 -8.65 -41.04 -4.05
N TYR A 149 -9.21 -40.55 -5.15
CA TYR A 149 -9.83 -41.39 -6.18
C TYR A 149 -8.80 -42.34 -6.82
N GLU A 150 -7.63 -41.83 -7.19
CA GLU A 150 -6.52 -42.65 -7.71
C GLU A 150 -6.08 -43.70 -6.68
N SER A 151 -5.82 -43.27 -5.43
CA SER A 151 -5.39 -44.20 -4.39
C SER A 151 -6.45 -45.25 -4.05
N TYR A 152 -7.74 -44.89 -4.04
CA TYR A 152 -8.82 -45.84 -3.79
C TYR A 152 -8.97 -46.82 -4.95
N SER A 153 -8.91 -46.34 -6.18
CA SER A 153 -9.03 -47.19 -7.37
C SER A 153 -7.90 -48.21 -7.42
N GLU A 154 -6.66 -47.79 -7.16
CA GLU A 154 -5.50 -48.69 -7.16
C GLU A 154 -5.63 -49.76 -6.05
N ILE A 155 -6.08 -49.38 -4.85
CA ILE A 155 -6.14 -50.31 -3.70
C ILE A 155 -7.33 -51.26 -3.79
N PHE A 156 -8.50 -50.79 -4.22
CA PHE A 156 -9.76 -51.54 -4.08
C PHE A 156 -10.33 -52.07 -5.40
N ASN A 157 -9.95 -51.51 -6.54
CA ASN A 157 -10.39 -52.01 -7.83
C ASN A 157 -9.26 -52.80 -8.49
N ASP A 158 -8.14 -52.13 -8.78
CA ASP A 158 -7.12 -52.70 -9.65
C ASP A 158 -6.39 -53.88 -8.99
N ARG A 159 -5.92 -53.72 -7.74
CA ARG A 159 -5.24 -54.81 -7.02
C ARG A 159 -6.12 -56.04 -6.79
N PRO A 160 -7.38 -55.91 -6.32
CA PRO A 160 -8.24 -57.06 -6.15
C PRO A 160 -8.61 -57.72 -7.46
N ASP A 161 -8.88 -56.94 -8.52
CA ASP A 161 -9.22 -57.47 -9.84
C ASP A 161 -8.06 -58.31 -10.39
N GLU A 162 -6.84 -57.77 -10.41
CA GLU A 162 -5.64 -58.50 -10.83
C GLU A 162 -5.41 -59.75 -9.99
N SER A 163 -5.53 -59.65 -8.66
CA SER A 163 -5.33 -60.80 -7.77
C SER A 163 -6.42 -61.88 -7.88
N LEU A 164 -7.65 -61.48 -8.19
CA LEU A 164 -8.78 -62.39 -8.36
C LEU A 164 -8.71 -63.07 -9.72
N ASP A 165 -8.35 -62.34 -10.77
CA ASP A 165 -8.14 -62.87 -12.11
C ASP A 165 -7.02 -63.92 -12.08
N ASP A 166 -5.86 -63.58 -11.51
CA ASP A 166 -4.74 -64.52 -11.31
C ASP A 166 -5.14 -65.74 -10.48
N SER A 167 -5.88 -65.53 -9.38
CA SER A 167 -6.31 -66.65 -8.53
C SER A 167 -7.38 -67.51 -9.21
N LEU A 168 -8.21 -66.95 -10.08
CA LEU A 168 -9.25 -67.68 -10.77
C LEU A 168 -8.66 -68.46 -11.93
N ASP A 169 -7.81 -67.84 -12.74
CA ASP A 169 -7.12 -68.50 -13.85
C ASP A 169 -6.32 -69.70 -13.36
N THR A 170 -5.49 -69.53 -12.33
CA THR A 170 -4.71 -70.63 -11.74
C THR A 170 -5.58 -71.76 -11.21
N LYS A 171 -6.68 -71.45 -10.51
CA LYS A 171 -7.61 -72.47 -9.99
C LYS A 171 -8.42 -73.15 -11.09
N LEU A 172 -8.77 -72.44 -12.14
CA LEU A 172 -9.52 -72.99 -13.26
C LEU A 172 -8.64 -73.94 -14.06
N ASP A 173 -7.39 -73.55 -14.33
CA ASP A 173 -6.38 -74.35 -15.04
C ASP A 173 -6.11 -75.64 -14.28
N ASP A 174 -5.83 -75.55 -12.97
CA ASP A 174 -5.65 -76.70 -12.07
C ASP A 174 -6.88 -77.63 -12.00
N SER A 175 -8.09 -77.09 -12.20
CA SER A 175 -9.32 -77.87 -12.16
C SER A 175 -9.66 -78.52 -13.51
N LEU A 176 -9.23 -77.93 -14.62
CA LEU A 176 -9.46 -78.43 -15.97
C LEU A 176 -8.40 -79.44 -16.40
N ASP A 177 -7.19 -79.38 -15.82
CA ASP A 177 -6.12 -80.36 -16.02
C ASP A 177 -6.31 -81.66 -15.24
N LYS A 178 -7.35 -81.76 -14.40
CA LYS A 178 -7.77 -83.05 -13.82
C LYS A 178 -8.44 -83.87 -14.91
N GLU A 179 -7.79 -84.97 -15.30
CA GLU A 179 -8.18 -85.89 -16.38
C GLU A 179 -9.70 -86.03 -16.53
N PRO A 180 -10.25 -85.93 -17.77
CA PRO A 180 -11.68 -86.04 -17.98
C PRO A 180 -12.16 -87.43 -17.52
N VAL A 181 -13.07 -87.42 -16.55
CA VAL A 181 -13.77 -88.62 -16.07
C VAL A 181 -14.33 -89.37 -17.29
N THR A 182 -13.82 -90.57 -17.54
CA THR A 182 -14.16 -91.30 -18.76
C THR A 182 -15.63 -91.71 -18.75
N LEU A 183 -16.25 -91.76 -19.94
CA LEU A 183 -17.65 -92.22 -20.10
C LEU A 183 -17.88 -93.61 -19.49
N GLU A 184 -16.84 -94.44 -19.46
CA GLU A 184 -16.84 -95.76 -18.84
C GLU A 184 -17.05 -95.70 -17.33
N GLU A 185 -16.41 -94.75 -16.63
CA GLU A 185 -16.58 -94.54 -15.20
C GLU A 185 -17.99 -94.03 -14.86
N ILE A 186 -18.55 -93.16 -15.70
CA ILE A 186 -19.92 -92.64 -15.57
C ILE A 186 -20.95 -93.76 -15.78
N ILE A 187 -20.71 -94.65 -16.75
CA ILE A 187 -21.58 -95.80 -17.03
C ILE A 187 -21.53 -96.82 -15.87
N LEU A 188 -20.36 -97.06 -15.28
CA LEU A 188 -20.20 -97.95 -14.13
C LEU A 188 -20.98 -97.44 -12.90
N ARG A 189 -20.86 -96.13 -12.60
CA ARG A 189 -21.60 -95.48 -11.49
C ARG A 189 -23.12 -95.52 -11.71
N LYS A 190 -23.61 -95.34 -12.94
CA LYS A 190 -25.05 -95.44 -13.25
C LYS A 190 -25.58 -96.87 -13.19
N LYS A 191 -24.77 -97.90 -13.50
CA LYS A 191 -25.20 -99.30 -13.46
C LYS A 191 -25.31 -99.84 -12.03
N ALA A 192 -24.51 -99.31 -11.10
CA ALA A 192 -24.54 -99.67 -9.67
C ALA A 192 -25.80 -99.16 -8.93
N ILE A 193 -26.52 -98.18 -9.47
CA ILE A 193 -27.65 -97.50 -8.79
C ILE A 193 -29.03 -98.01 -9.27
N ARG A 194 -29.10 -98.95 -10.23
CA ARG A 194 -30.41 -99.48 -10.69
C ARG A 194 -31.02 -100.45 -9.68
N GLU A 195 -31.91 -99.91 -8.87
CA GLU A 195 -32.94 -100.60 -8.10
C GLU A 195 -33.98 -101.27 -9.04
N GLU A 196 -33.83 -102.58 -9.28
CA GLU A 196 -34.71 -103.33 -10.19
C GLU A 196 -35.99 -103.83 -9.52
N TRP A 197 -37.13 -103.56 -10.18
CA TRP A 197 -38.46 -104.08 -9.83
C TRP A 197 -38.64 -105.50 -10.37
N GLN A 198 -38.85 -106.50 -9.50
CA GLN A 198 -38.91 -107.91 -9.88
C GLN A 198 -40.21 -108.57 -9.42
N THR A 199 -40.75 -109.51 -10.19
CA THR A 199 -41.96 -110.26 -9.78
C THR A 199 -41.64 -111.33 -8.73
N LEU A 200 -42.61 -111.72 -7.89
CA LEU A 200 -42.39 -112.77 -6.88
C LEU A 200 -41.93 -114.11 -7.47
N LYS A 201 -42.26 -114.40 -8.74
CA LYS A 201 -41.78 -115.60 -9.45
C LYS A 201 -40.29 -115.47 -9.83
N GLU A 202 -39.87 -114.30 -10.30
CA GLU A 202 -38.46 -114.02 -10.62
C GLU A 202 -37.60 -114.04 -9.35
N ILE A 203 -38.11 -113.46 -8.25
CA ILE A 203 -37.43 -113.47 -6.94
C ILE A 203 -37.30 -114.91 -6.41
N LEU A 204 -38.33 -115.74 -6.56
CA LEU A 204 -38.27 -117.15 -6.18
C LEU A 204 -37.29 -117.94 -7.05
N GLY A 205 -37.24 -117.64 -8.35
CA GLY A 205 -36.32 -118.26 -9.31
C GLY A 205 -34.84 -117.97 -9.03
N GLN A 206 -34.52 -116.89 -8.31
CA GLN A 206 -33.14 -116.57 -7.90
C GLN A 206 -32.58 -117.50 -6.81
N GLY A 207 -33.41 -118.30 -6.15
CA GLY A 207 -32.95 -119.34 -5.21
C GLY A 207 -32.10 -118.83 -4.02
N ARG A 208 -32.25 -117.55 -3.62
CA ARG A 208 -31.48 -116.96 -2.51
C ARG A 208 -31.76 -117.70 -1.20
N LYS A 209 -30.71 -118.03 -0.44
CA LYS A 209 -30.81 -118.80 0.82
C LYS A 209 -31.68 -118.13 1.88
N ASP A 210 -31.75 -116.80 1.86
CA ASP A 210 -32.36 -115.98 2.92
C ASP A 210 -33.84 -115.66 2.64
N LEU A 211 -34.38 -116.19 1.53
CA LEU A 211 -35.75 -115.94 1.09
C LEU A 211 -36.62 -117.20 1.18
N PRO A 212 -37.92 -117.06 1.49
CA PRO A 212 -38.83 -118.20 1.54
C PRO A 212 -38.92 -118.91 0.18
N LYS A 213 -38.85 -120.24 0.19
CA LYS A 213 -38.88 -121.07 -1.03
C LYS A 213 -40.28 -121.27 -1.63
N SER A 214 -41.25 -120.45 -1.24
CA SER A 214 -42.60 -120.46 -1.81
C SER A 214 -43.08 -119.05 -2.07
N ILE A 215 -43.89 -118.87 -3.13
CA ILE A 215 -44.45 -117.57 -3.54
C ILE A 215 -45.26 -116.95 -2.38
N GLU A 216 -46.04 -117.77 -1.68
CA GLU A 216 -46.84 -117.34 -0.52
C GLU A 216 -45.96 -116.88 0.65
N GLY A 217 -44.83 -117.56 0.87
CA GLY A 217 -43.84 -117.19 1.87
C GLY A 217 -43.15 -115.87 1.54
N LEU A 218 -42.73 -115.68 0.28
CA LEU A 218 -42.14 -114.44 -0.23
C LEU A 218 -43.12 -113.28 -0.12
N ARG A 219 -44.40 -113.49 -0.47
CA ARG A 219 -45.46 -112.48 -0.34
C ARG A 219 -45.66 -112.05 1.11
N LYS A 220 -45.68 -113.00 2.05
CA LYS A 220 -45.77 -112.69 3.49
C LYS A 220 -44.52 -111.97 4.00
N LYS A 221 -43.33 -112.32 3.51
CA LYS A 221 -42.08 -111.63 3.87
C LYS A 221 -42.06 -110.20 3.32
N ALA A 222 -42.44 -110.01 2.06
CA ALA A 222 -42.55 -108.70 1.42
C ALA A 222 -43.54 -107.77 2.15
N ILE A 223 -44.69 -108.29 2.59
CA ILE A 223 -45.65 -107.50 3.39
C ILE A 223 -45.08 -107.17 4.77
N ARG A 224 -44.45 -108.16 5.44
CA ARG A 224 -43.88 -107.99 6.77
C ARG A 224 -42.74 -106.98 6.81
N GLU A 225 -41.91 -106.99 5.78
CA GLU A 225 -40.76 -106.09 5.63
C GLU A 225 -41.09 -104.82 4.83
N GLY A 226 -42.37 -104.64 4.46
CA GLY A 226 -42.84 -103.43 3.78
C GLY A 226 -42.17 -103.15 2.43
N TRP A 227 -41.87 -104.20 1.66
CA TRP A 227 -41.18 -104.05 0.37
C TRP A 227 -41.98 -103.15 -0.58
N PRO A 228 -41.34 -102.18 -1.25
CA PRO A 228 -42.00 -101.35 -2.25
C PRO A 228 -42.66 -102.24 -3.31
N ARG A 229 -43.95 -102.01 -3.55
CA ARG A 229 -44.73 -102.78 -4.51
C ARG A 229 -45.25 -101.86 -5.60
N ARG A 230 -45.06 -102.29 -6.84
CA ARG A 230 -45.55 -101.62 -8.04
C ARG A 230 -46.56 -102.52 -8.71
N ASP A 231 -47.80 -102.07 -8.77
CA ASP A 231 -48.86 -102.74 -9.51
C ASP A 231 -48.81 -102.25 -10.96
N ARG A 232 -48.54 -103.19 -11.89
CA ARG A 232 -48.71 -102.97 -13.32
C ARG A 232 -49.95 -103.71 -13.78
N GLU A 233 -50.51 -103.27 -14.90
CA GLU A 233 -51.79 -103.71 -15.49
C GLU A 233 -52.00 -105.24 -15.51
N ASN A 234 -50.92 -106.03 -15.61
CA ASN A 234 -50.98 -107.50 -15.64
C ASN A 234 -50.04 -108.23 -14.65
N ARG A 235 -49.33 -107.54 -13.75
CA ARG A 235 -48.43 -108.18 -12.77
C ARG A 235 -48.05 -107.28 -11.60
N LYS A 236 -47.71 -107.91 -10.47
CA LYS A 236 -47.27 -107.24 -9.25
C LYS A 236 -45.75 -107.42 -9.11
N GLU A 237 -45.03 -106.31 -9.22
CA GLU A 237 -43.57 -106.26 -9.05
C GLU A 237 -43.25 -105.75 -7.65
N TYR A 238 -42.21 -106.32 -7.05
CA TYR A 238 -41.69 -105.96 -5.74
C TYR A 238 -40.21 -105.60 -5.90
N GLN A 239 -39.80 -104.53 -5.24
CA GLN A 239 -38.40 -104.19 -5.13
C GLN A 239 -37.86 -104.89 -3.89
N ILE A 240 -36.82 -105.71 -4.03
CA ILE A 240 -36.12 -106.27 -2.86
C ILE A 240 -35.34 -105.10 -2.25
N PRO A 241 -35.65 -104.67 -1.02
CA PRO A 241 -34.84 -103.67 -0.35
C PRO A 241 -33.43 -104.26 -0.22
N VAL A 242 -32.44 -103.60 -0.81
CA VAL A 242 -31.04 -103.94 -0.53
C VAL A 242 -30.87 -103.70 0.97
N ALA A 243 -30.49 -104.74 1.71
CA ALA A 243 -30.21 -104.59 3.13
C ALA A 243 -29.25 -103.41 3.31
N LYS A 244 -29.62 -102.46 4.18
CA LYS A 244 -28.65 -101.50 4.69
C LYS A 244 -27.62 -102.22 5.55
#